data_AF-A0A1G4W571-F1
#
_entry.id   AF-A0A1G4W571-F1
#
_cell.length_a   1.000
_cell.length_b   1.000
_cell.length_c   1.000
_cell.angle_alpha   90.00
_cell.angle_beta   90.00
_cell.angle_gamma   90.00
#
_symmetry.space_group_name_H-M   'P 1'
#
loop_
_entity.id
_entity.type
_entity.pdbx_description
1 polymer ?
#
loop_
_entity_poly.entity_id
_entity_poly.type
_entity_poly.pdbx_seq_one_letter_code
_entity_poly.pdbx_strand_id
1 'polypeptide(L)'
;MTNKFLLKEFGDRIKQLRLEKGISQEKLSFLTGFHRTYIGMIERGERNISLTNMAIFAKIFEVNLSELLDFESINPNHSFSDYELKSE
;
A
#
# COMPACT_ATOMS: atom_id res chain seq x y z
N MET A 1 -14.29 1.53 11.63
CA MET A 1 -12.97 1.21 12.20
C MET A 1 -12.03 0.77 11.09
N THR A 2 -10.77 1.22 11.11
CA THR A 2 -9.75 0.82 10.13
C THR A 2 -8.53 0.33 10.88
N ASN A 3 -7.94 -0.77 10.44
CA ASN A 3 -6.73 -1.32 11.03
C ASN A 3 -5.52 -0.45 10.65
N LYS A 4 -5.10 0.44 11.56
CA LYS A 4 -4.05 1.43 11.25
C LYS A 4 -2.69 0.77 11.03
N PHE A 5 -2.40 -0.31 11.75
CA PHE A 5 -1.18 -1.08 11.59
C PHE A 5 -1.07 -1.63 10.16
N LEU A 6 -2.11 -2.31 9.68
CA LEU A 6 -2.15 -2.84 8.31
C LEU A 6 -2.04 -1.74 7.24
N LEU A 7 -2.72 -0.60 7.43
CA LEU A 7 -2.64 0.51 6.48
C LEU A 7 -1.23 1.11 6.42
N LYS A 8 -0.51 1.11 7.56
CA LYS A 8 0.86 1.59 7.62
C LYS A 8 1.81 0.67 6.87
N GLU A 9 1.72 -0.64 7.11
CA GLU A 9 2.49 -1.67 6.39
C GLU A 9 2.26 -1.59 4.88
N PHE A 10 0.99 -1.50 4.46
CA PHE A 10 0.65 -1.34 3.05
C PHE A 10 1.22 -0.05 2.45
N GLY A 11 1.10 1.07 3.17
CA GLY A 11 1.66 2.35 2.73
C GLY A 11 3.18 2.31 2.53
N ASP A 12 3.89 1.66 3.45
CA ASP A 12 5.34 1.51 3.39
C ASP A 12 5.75 0.57 2.23
N ARG A 13 5.00 -0.50 1.97
CA ARG A 13 5.17 -1.37 0.78
C ARG A 13 5.02 -0.61 -0.54
N ILE A 14 3.98 0.21 -0.67
CA ILE A 14 3.77 1.02 -1.88
C ILE A 14 4.91 2.02 -2.06
N LYS A 15 5.36 2.66 -0.98
CA LYS A 15 6.48 3.60 -1.02
C LYS A 15 7.78 2.90 -1.43
N GLN A 16 8.05 1.71 -0.90
CA GLN A 16 9.24 0.93 -1.28
C GLN A 16 9.23 0.62 -2.78
N LEU A 17 8.19 -0.02 -3.30
CA LEU A 17 8.08 -0.38 -4.72
C LEU A 17 8.20 0.84 -5.62
N ARG A 18 7.62 1.98 -5.20
CA ARG A 18 7.74 3.25 -5.91
C ARG A 18 9.20 3.73 -5.99
N LEU A 19 9.93 3.64 -4.88
CA LEU A 19 11.34 4.05 -4.82
C LEU A 19 12.24 3.09 -5.60
N GLU A 20 11.99 1.78 -5.54
CA GLU A 20 12.70 0.76 -6.34
C GLU A 20 12.52 0.97 -7.84
N LYS A 21 11.31 1.35 -8.28
CA LYS A 21 11.04 1.73 -9.67
C LYS A 21 11.57 3.13 -10.05
N GLY A 22 12.12 3.88 -9.10
CA GLY A 22 12.73 5.19 -9.32
C GLY A 22 11.76 6.30 -9.72
N ILE A 23 10.49 6.22 -9.34
CA ILE A 23 9.44 7.16 -9.76
C ILE A 23 8.94 8.07 -8.61
N SER A 24 8.53 9.29 -8.95
CA SER A 24 7.91 10.22 -8.00
C SER A 24 6.44 9.84 -7.72
N GLN A 25 5.86 10.38 -6.64
CA GLN A 25 4.41 10.22 -6.37
C GLN A 25 3.55 10.80 -7.50
N GLU A 26 4.01 11.87 -8.15
CA GLU A 26 3.35 12.47 -9.31
C GLU A 26 3.37 11.53 -10.52
N LYS A 27 4.52 10.88 -10.78
CA LYS A 27 4.60 9.88 -11.84
C LYS A 27 3.72 8.66 -11.52
N LEU A 28 3.69 8.19 -10.29
CA LEU A 28 2.81 7.08 -9.87
C LEU A 28 1.33 7.47 -10.00
N SER A 29 0.98 8.69 -9.65
CA SER A 29 -0.37 9.27 -9.87
C SER A 29 -0.77 9.20 -11.34
N PHE A 30 0.10 9.63 -12.26
CA PHE A 30 -0.14 9.52 -13.69
C PHE A 30 -0.34 8.08 -14.16
N LEU A 31 0.51 7.15 -13.70
CA LEU A 31 0.46 5.73 -14.11
C LEU A 31 -0.80 5.01 -13.61
N THR A 32 -1.23 5.32 -12.39
CA THR A 32 -2.38 4.67 -11.75
C THR A 32 -3.71 5.35 -12.06
N GLY A 33 -3.69 6.59 -12.53
CA GLY A 33 -4.89 7.43 -12.71
C GLY A 33 -5.44 8.01 -11.40
N PHE A 34 -4.80 7.76 -10.26
CA PHE A 34 -5.20 8.36 -8.98
C PHE A 34 -4.62 9.75 -8.81
N HIS A 35 -5.30 10.61 -8.04
CA HIS A 35 -4.76 11.92 -7.69
C HIS A 35 -3.49 11.79 -6.82
N ARG A 36 -2.47 12.63 -7.04
CA ARG A 36 -1.20 12.62 -6.30
C ARG A 36 -1.39 12.66 -4.78
N THR A 37 -2.36 13.44 -4.29
CA THR A 37 -2.70 13.49 -2.86
C THR A 37 -3.18 12.14 -2.33
N TYR A 38 -3.95 11.39 -3.12
CA TYR A 38 -4.41 10.04 -2.73
C TYR A 38 -3.25 9.06 -2.64
N ILE A 39 -2.30 9.11 -3.58
CA ILE A 39 -1.04 8.35 -3.49
C ILE A 39 -0.30 8.67 -2.18
N GLY A 40 -0.13 9.95 -1.87
CA GLY A 40 0.52 10.36 -0.62
C GLY A 40 -0.24 9.89 0.63
N MET A 41 -1.58 9.91 0.61
CA MET A 41 -2.40 9.40 1.72
C MET A 41 -2.25 7.89 1.90
N ILE A 42 -2.14 7.12 0.80
CA ILE A 42 -1.86 5.68 0.86
C ILE A 42 -0.50 5.44 1.51
N GLU A 43 0.55 6.10 1.03
CA GLU A 43 1.92 5.93 1.56
C GLU A 43 2.06 6.33 3.03
N ARG A 44 1.12 7.12 3.58
CA ARG A 44 1.06 7.48 5.00
C ARG A 44 0.09 6.61 5.81
N GLY A 45 -0.60 5.64 5.20
CA GLY A 45 -1.59 4.80 5.87
C GLY A 45 -2.89 5.52 6.24
N GLU A 46 -3.21 6.64 5.59
CA GLU A 46 -4.38 7.49 5.88
C GLU A 46 -5.64 7.08 5.09
N ARG A 47 -5.50 6.11 4.19
CA ARG A 47 -6.60 5.63 3.34
C ARG A 47 -6.65 4.12 3.31
N ASN A 48 -7.84 3.60 3.58
CA ASN A 48 -8.17 2.21 3.32
C ASN A 48 -8.50 2.04 1.83
N ILE A 49 -7.55 1.47 1.08
CA ILE A 49 -7.70 1.21 -0.35
C ILE A 49 -8.60 -0.02 -0.58
N SER A 50 -9.42 0.01 -1.64
CA SER A 50 -10.22 -1.17 -2.01
C SER A 50 -9.36 -2.23 -2.69
N LEU A 51 -9.82 -3.49 -2.63
CA LEU A 51 -9.18 -4.62 -3.32
C LEU A 51 -8.96 -4.37 -4.82
N THR A 52 -9.96 -3.81 -5.50
CA THR A 52 -9.88 -3.48 -6.93
C THR A 52 -8.81 -2.44 -7.23
N ASN A 53 -8.64 -1.46 -6.35
CA ASN A 53 -7.64 -0.43 -6.53
C ASN A 53 -6.24 -0.97 -6.25
N MET A 54 -6.07 -1.90 -5.29
CA MET A 54 -4.80 -2.59 -5.07
C MET A 54 -4.33 -3.34 -6.33
N ALA A 55 -5.24 -3.94 -7.09
CA ALA A 55 -4.90 -4.60 -8.36
C ALA A 55 -4.29 -3.64 -9.41
N ILE A 56 -4.68 -2.36 -9.39
CA ILE A 56 -4.07 -1.33 -10.26
C ILE A 56 -2.61 -1.13 -9.86
N PHE A 57 -2.30 -1.00 -8.57
CA PHE A 57 -0.92 -0.88 -8.08
C PHE A 57 -0.10 -2.12 -8.42
N ALA A 58 -0.64 -3.32 -8.20
CA ALA A 58 0.01 -4.58 -8.55
C ALA A 58 0.40 -4.61 -10.03
N LYS A 59 -0.51 -4.19 -10.92
CA LYS A 59 -0.25 -4.08 -12.36
C LYS A 59 0.84 -3.06 -12.70
N ILE A 60 0.85 -1.89 -12.05
CA ILE A 60 1.87 -0.85 -12.29
C ILE A 60 3.24 -1.26 -11.78
N PHE A 61 3.30 -2.00 -10.69
CA PHE A 61 4.55 -2.54 -10.15
C PHE A 61 4.97 -3.89 -10.76
N GLU A 62 4.14 -4.47 -11.63
CA GLU A 62 4.40 -5.74 -12.33
C GLU A 62 4.62 -6.91 -11.37
N VAL A 63 3.83 -6.94 -10.29
CA VAL A 63 3.85 -7.99 -9.26
C VAL A 63 2.47 -8.61 -9.11
N ASN A 64 2.40 -9.85 -8.60
CA ASN A 64 1.12 -10.41 -8.20
C ASN A 64 0.55 -9.69 -6.97
N LEU A 65 -0.77 -9.77 -6.76
CA LEU A 65 -1.41 -9.14 -5.60
C LEU A 65 -0.90 -9.73 -4.27
N SER A 66 -0.55 -11.02 -4.24
CA SER A 66 0.07 -11.66 -3.07
C SER A 66 1.44 -11.05 -2.75
N GLU A 67 2.25 -10.76 -3.75
CA GLU A 67 3.57 -10.11 -3.58
C GLU A 67 3.44 -8.63 -3.21
N LEU A 68 2.37 -7.96 -3.66
CA LEU A 68 2.03 -6.61 -3.21
C LEU A 68 1.63 -6.58 -1.73
N LEU A 69 1.08 -7.68 -1.20
CA LEU A 69 0.65 -7.81 0.19
C LEU A 69 1.65 -8.56 1.08
N ASP A 70 2.81 -8.92 0.53
CA ASP A 70 3.90 -9.54 1.29
C ASP A 70 4.65 -8.47 2.09
N PHE A 71 4.21 -8.27 3.32
CA PHE A 71 4.81 -7.34 4.27
C PHE A 71 5.99 -7.94 5.03
N GLU A 72 6.10 -9.28 5.11
CA GLU A 72 7.19 -9.97 5.78
C GLU A 72 8.54 -9.66 5.12
N SER A 73 8.52 -9.45 3.80
CA SER A 73 9.69 -9.03 3.02
C SER A 73 10.29 -7.67 3.43
N ILE A 74 9.51 -6.79 4.08
CA ILE A 74 9.91 -5.43 4.47
C ILE A 74 10.02 -5.29 5.98
N ASN A 75 9.07 -5.86 6.69
CA ASN A 75 8.97 -5.82 8.12
C ASN A 75 9.08 -7.25 8.66
N PRO A 76 10.28 -7.70 9.07
CA PRO A 76 10.46 -9.04 9.64
C PRO A 76 9.72 -9.22 10.98
N ASN A 77 9.22 -8.13 11.58
CA ASN A 77 8.39 -8.16 12.77
C ASN A 77 6.88 -8.08 12.45
N HIS A 78 6.49 -8.25 11.19
CA HIS A 78 5.09 -8.34 10.81
C HIS A 78 4.37 -9.42 11.64
N SER A 79 3.24 -9.07 12.26
CA SER A 79 2.42 -10.02 13.00
C SER A 79 0.94 -9.72 12.81
N PHE A 80 0.16 -10.76 12.49
CA PHE A 80 -1.30 -10.65 12.45
C PHE A 80 -1.91 -10.33 13.82
N SER A 81 -1.17 -10.49 14.92
CA SER A 81 -1.62 -10.13 16.27
C SER A 81 -1.83 -8.63 16.44
N ASP A 82 -1.17 -7.79 15.64
CA ASP A 82 -1.31 -6.33 15.68
C ASP A 82 -2.58 -5.85 14.96
N TYR A 83 -3.35 -6.78 14.40
CA TYR A 83 -4.58 -6.45 13.71
C TYR A 83 -5.73 -6.17 14.68
N GLU A 84 -6.37 -5.01 14.47
CA GLU A 84 -7.56 -4.62 15.22
C GLU A 84 -8.80 -5.37 14.72
N LEU A 85 -9.52 -6.03 15.64
CA LEU A 85 -10.87 -6.53 15.39
C LEU A 85 -11.83 -5.36 15.26
N LYS A 86 -12.88 -5.51 14.44
CA LYS A 86 -14.00 -4.56 14.47
C LYS A 86 -14.68 -4.66 15.83
N SER A 87 -14.65 -3.58 16.61
CA SER A 87 -15.61 -3.41 17.71
C SER A 87 -16.93 -2.88 17.15
N GLU A 88 -18.02 -3.22 17.83
CA GLU A 88 -19.33 -2.59 17.64
C GLU A 88 -19.27 -1.08 17.92
#